data_AF-A0A7C4MH96-F1
#
_entry.id   AF-A0A7C4MH96-F1
#
_cell.length_a   1.000
_cell.length_b   1.000
_cell.length_c   1.000
_cell.angle_alpha   90.00
_cell.angle_beta   90.00
_cell.angle_gamma   90.00
#
_symmetry.space_group_name_H-M   'P 1'
#
loop_
_entity.id
_entity.type
_entity.pdbx_description
1 polymer ?
#
loop_
_entity_poly.entity_id
_entity_poly.type
_entity_poly.pdbx_seq_one_letter_code
_entity_poly.pdbx_strand_id
1 'polypeptide(L)'
;MSEESLIEKVLLRLSSGPVHKQELEHELKFSLPQILFEKGLVTPPDKDGYINLTRRGISSLGFLTSVRELSTLEHELEHVLTTLEKMEEELINIGFYDVITTPEQLAQKLGISSEDAEKNLKELSEKMYVLKLYDERGNVVGYRSRIAEIARLISCLKQRFSEDDIYNAPNLVSSVKLRIKDRYVTRRSIPIEDLMDELEGYVSDQFGGSWKIVKDVLKTWLSYVGIEKVSNFQRVTTLDIFNALQRMHVEQLNTYPMALVAETGAGKTEAYFIPFVAYLLLRKMVLREKMKKVRLIIVYPRVALSLNQLARFTKYLYQINEEIKQHTECPNVKIYIGIDNESIPRNYDALKENRVAYSDYWRIFEDRAYYKKMSCPVLETLTDEIKFECCREVCYDTKDGKFLCGEGHELPVKLFKDQVYGHSDTDMVIMTPNTLMRRLFEDSFIKFLEDTDIL
;
A
#
# COMPACT_ATOMS: atom_id res chain seq x y z
N MET A 1 -4.72 19.37 -25.55
CA MET A 1 -4.84 18.50 -24.36
C MET A 1 -3.47 17.92 -24.13
N SER A 2 -2.93 17.94 -22.91
CA SER A 2 -1.62 17.34 -22.64
C SER A 2 -1.68 15.82 -22.88
N GLU A 3 -0.54 15.24 -23.23
CA GLU A 3 -0.39 13.78 -23.35
C GLU A 3 -0.78 13.06 -22.05
N GLU A 4 -0.51 13.69 -20.91
CA GLU A 4 -0.89 13.21 -19.58
C GLU A 4 -2.41 13.07 -19.43
N SER A 5 -3.16 14.10 -19.83
CA SER A 5 -4.63 14.08 -19.76
C SER A 5 -5.24 13.06 -20.72
N LEU A 6 -4.56 12.76 -21.84
CA LEU A 6 -4.95 11.68 -22.76
C LEU A 6 -4.78 10.31 -22.10
N ILE A 7 -3.61 10.06 -21.49
CA ILE A 7 -3.28 8.81 -20.82
C ILE A 7 -4.22 8.55 -19.63
N GLU A 8 -4.46 9.55 -18.78
CA GLU A 8 -5.36 9.44 -17.62
C GLU A 8 -6.76 9.00 -18.08
N LYS A 9 -7.31 9.65 -19.11
CA LYS A 9 -8.63 9.30 -19.66
C LYS A 9 -8.70 7.86 -20.16
N VAL A 10 -7.66 7.40 -20.85
CA VAL A 10 -7.60 6.01 -21.34
C VAL A 10 -7.57 5.02 -20.16
N LEU A 11 -6.72 5.26 -19.16
CA LEU A 11 -6.60 4.39 -17.99
C LEU A 11 -7.91 4.35 -17.18
N LEU A 12 -8.54 5.50 -16.94
CA LEU A 12 -9.84 5.59 -16.28
C LEU A 12 -10.92 4.88 -17.09
N ARG A 13 -10.95 5.03 -18.41
CA ARG A 13 -11.97 4.40 -19.25
C ARG A 13 -11.86 2.87 -19.29
N LEU A 14 -10.63 2.34 -19.32
CA LEU A 14 -10.36 0.90 -19.26
C LEU A 14 -10.55 0.31 -17.85
N SER A 15 -10.66 1.14 -16.80
CA SER A 15 -10.97 0.66 -15.44
C SER A 15 -12.35 -0.02 -15.35
N SER A 16 -13.27 0.34 -16.25
CA SER A 16 -14.61 -0.24 -16.35
C SER A 16 -14.65 -1.57 -17.12
N GLY A 17 -13.51 -2.03 -17.65
CA GLY A 17 -13.38 -3.29 -18.37
C GLY A 17 -12.74 -3.15 -19.77
N PRO A 18 -12.58 -4.27 -20.49
CA PRO A 18 -12.02 -4.29 -21.84
C PRO A 18 -12.87 -3.47 -22.81
N VAL A 19 -12.21 -2.79 -23.76
CA VAL A 19 -12.88 -1.97 -24.78
C VAL A 19 -12.27 -2.27 -26.15
N HIS A 20 -13.09 -2.22 -27.20
CA HIS A 20 -12.59 -2.33 -28.57
C HIS A 20 -11.76 -1.09 -28.92
N LYS A 21 -10.53 -1.26 -29.45
CA LYS A 21 -9.60 -0.15 -29.68
C LYS A 21 -10.22 0.99 -30.51
N GLN A 22 -10.88 0.65 -31.61
CA GLN A 22 -11.47 1.65 -32.52
C GLN A 22 -12.64 2.40 -31.85
N GLU A 23 -13.40 1.73 -30.99
CA GLU A 23 -14.50 2.35 -30.24
C GLU A 23 -13.94 3.36 -29.24
N LEU A 24 -12.88 2.98 -28.53
CA LEU A 24 -12.21 3.86 -27.58
C LEU A 24 -11.61 5.10 -28.27
N GLU A 25 -10.93 4.91 -29.41
CA GLU A 25 -10.37 6.04 -30.19
C GLU A 25 -11.46 6.97 -30.73
N HIS A 26 -12.62 6.41 -31.13
CA HIS A 26 -13.78 7.18 -31.56
C HIS A 26 -14.45 7.95 -30.40
N GLU A 27 -14.66 7.29 -29.25
CA GLU A 27 -15.20 7.90 -28.01
C GLU A 27 -14.34 9.09 -27.59
N LEU A 28 -13.03 8.89 -27.61
CA LEU A 28 -12.05 9.85 -27.16
C LEU A 28 -11.70 10.92 -28.21
N LYS A 29 -12.01 10.69 -29.48
CA LYS A 29 -11.69 11.54 -30.64
C LYS A 29 -10.18 11.75 -30.86
N PHE A 30 -9.37 10.76 -30.51
CA PHE A 30 -7.92 10.74 -30.75
C PHE A 30 -7.38 9.31 -30.82
N SER A 31 -6.22 9.14 -31.46
CA SER A 31 -5.49 7.86 -31.47
C SER A 31 -4.86 7.57 -30.12
N LEU A 32 -4.88 6.31 -29.68
CA LEU A 32 -4.29 5.94 -28.40
C LEU A 32 -2.78 6.26 -28.37
N PRO A 33 -2.25 6.85 -27.28
CA PRO A 33 -0.83 7.10 -27.13
C PRO A 33 -0.03 5.80 -27.24
N GLN A 34 0.91 5.76 -28.18
CA GLN A 34 1.74 4.56 -28.43
C GLN A 34 2.54 4.13 -27.18
N ILE A 35 2.92 5.11 -26.36
CA ILE A 35 3.64 4.92 -25.10
C ILE A 35 2.91 3.97 -24.13
N LEU A 36 1.58 3.89 -24.18
CA LEU A 36 0.78 2.95 -23.38
C LEU A 36 1.09 1.48 -23.71
N PHE A 37 1.33 1.18 -24.99
CA PHE A 37 1.68 -0.15 -25.45
C PHE A 37 3.17 -0.43 -25.23
N GLU A 38 4.03 0.55 -25.51
CA GLU A 38 5.48 0.42 -25.34
C GLU A 38 5.87 0.16 -23.88
N LYS A 39 5.23 0.87 -22.94
CA LYS A 39 5.42 0.65 -21.50
C LYS A 39 4.63 -0.54 -20.95
N GLY A 40 3.80 -1.15 -21.79
CA GLY A 40 3.00 -2.31 -21.46
C GLY A 40 1.94 -2.02 -20.40
N LEU A 41 1.36 -0.81 -20.39
CA LEU A 41 0.23 -0.44 -19.54
C LEU A 41 -1.09 -1.01 -20.06
N VAL A 42 -1.21 -1.14 -21.38
CA VAL A 42 -2.37 -1.70 -22.07
C VAL A 42 -1.93 -2.90 -22.91
N THR A 43 -2.76 -3.93 -22.99
CA THR A 43 -2.50 -5.08 -23.87
C THR A 43 -2.53 -4.63 -25.34
N PRO A 44 -1.72 -5.23 -26.22
CA PRO A 44 -1.97 -5.07 -27.66
C PRO A 44 -3.40 -5.57 -27.97
N PRO A 45 -4.04 -5.04 -29.03
CA PRO A 45 -5.35 -5.53 -29.45
C PRO A 45 -5.32 -7.03 -29.67
N ASP A 46 -6.29 -7.75 -29.11
CA ASP A 46 -6.45 -9.17 -29.39
C ASP A 46 -6.98 -9.41 -30.82
N LYS A 47 -7.29 -10.67 -31.15
CA LYS A 47 -7.80 -11.04 -32.48
C LYS A 47 -9.11 -10.33 -32.83
N ASP A 48 -9.89 -9.93 -31.82
CA ASP A 48 -11.18 -9.28 -31.95
C ASP A 48 -11.07 -7.75 -31.75
N GLY A 49 -9.86 -7.22 -31.62
CA GLY A 49 -9.59 -5.78 -31.51
C GLY A 49 -9.74 -5.20 -30.10
N TYR A 50 -9.93 -6.02 -29.07
CA TYR A 50 -10.09 -5.57 -27.70
C TYR A 50 -8.75 -5.32 -27.01
N ILE A 51 -8.76 -4.30 -26.16
CA ILE A 51 -7.62 -3.93 -25.31
C ILE A 51 -8.06 -3.89 -23.84
N ASN A 52 -7.13 -4.17 -22.94
CA ASN A 52 -7.36 -4.18 -21.50
C ASN A 52 -6.14 -3.62 -20.74
N LEU A 53 -6.35 -3.22 -19.49
CA LEU A 53 -5.24 -2.86 -18.61
C LEU A 53 -4.41 -4.11 -18.28
N THR A 54 -3.09 -3.97 -18.38
CA THR A 54 -2.16 -4.95 -17.84
C THR A 54 -2.02 -4.76 -16.32
N ARG A 55 -1.22 -5.61 -15.66
CA ARG A 55 -0.83 -5.37 -14.25
C ARG A 55 -0.18 -4.00 -14.04
N ARG A 56 0.64 -3.54 -14.98
CA ARG A 56 1.26 -2.20 -14.92
C ARG A 56 0.21 -1.10 -15.09
N GLY A 57 -0.74 -1.28 -16.02
CA GLY A 57 -1.86 -0.36 -16.20
C GLY A 57 -2.75 -0.23 -14.95
N ILE A 58 -3.08 -1.36 -14.31
CA ILE A 58 -3.82 -1.39 -13.04
C ILE A 58 -3.03 -0.69 -11.93
N SER A 59 -1.72 -0.95 -11.84
CA SER A 59 -0.85 -0.28 -10.87
C SER A 59 -0.83 1.24 -11.09
N SER A 60 -0.76 1.68 -12.36
CA SER A 60 -0.81 3.10 -12.72
C SER A 60 -2.13 3.76 -12.35
N LEU A 61 -3.25 3.10 -12.63
CA LEU A 61 -4.57 3.53 -12.20
C LEU A 61 -4.66 3.62 -10.67
N GLY A 62 -4.07 2.65 -9.96
CA GLY A 62 -3.95 2.67 -8.50
C GLY A 62 -3.18 3.89 -8.02
N PHE A 63 -2.06 4.25 -8.65
CA PHE A 63 -1.30 5.45 -8.31
C PHE A 63 -2.14 6.72 -8.54
N LEU A 64 -2.72 6.86 -9.73
CA LEU A 64 -3.59 7.99 -10.11
C LEU A 64 -4.78 8.19 -9.15
N THR A 65 -5.35 7.10 -8.63
CA THR A 65 -6.47 7.15 -7.69
C THR A 65 -6.03 7.30 -6.23
N SER A 66 -4.87 6.74 -5.85
CA SER A 66 -4.33 6.80 -4.48
C SER A 66 -3.72 8.15 -4.10
N VAL A 67 -3.15 8.90 -5.05
CA VAL A 67 -2.71 10.30 -4.85
C VAL A 67 -3.90 11.22 -4.54
N ARG A 68 -5.13 10.75 -4.78
CA ARG A 68 -6.38 11.44 -4.42
C ARG A 68 -7.02 10.99 -3.10
N GLU A 69 -6.33 10.22 -2.24
CA GLU A 69 -6.76 9.92 -0.85
C GLU A 69 -6.59 11.13 0.10
N LEU A 70 -7.00 12.32 -0.35
CA LEU A 70 -7.75 13.21 0.53
C LEU A 70 -9.09 12.50 0.80
N SER A 71 -9.83 12.85 1.86
CA SER A 71 -11.25 12.48 1.84
C SER A 71 -11.80 12.95 0.50
N THR A 72 -12.25 12.04 -0.37
CA THR A 72 -12.81 12.38 -1.70
C THR A 72 -14.07 13.23 -1.57
N LEU A 73 -14.57 13.34 -0.34
CA LEU A 73 -15.70 14.13 0.08
C LEU A 73 -15.21 15.32 0.91
N GLU A 74 -15.69 16.50 0.54
CA GLU A 74 -15.61 17.67 1.40
C GLU A 74 -16.31 17.38 2.74
N HIS A 75 -15.94 18.11 3.79
CA HIS A 75 -16.46 17.89 5.14
C HIS A 75 -18.00 17.89 5.19
N GLU A 76 -18.64 18.72 4.37
CA GLU A 76 -20.09 18.77 4.25
C GLU A 76 -20.68 17.46 3.70
N LEU A 77 -20.15 16.94 2.60
CA LEU A 77 -20.61 15.69 1.99
C LEU A 77 -20.36 14.47 2.90
N GLU A 78 -19.24 14.47 3.62
CA GLU A 78 -18.92 13.44 4.60
C GLU A 78 -19.95 13.44 5.76
N HIS A 79 -20.36 14.62 6.21
CA HIS A 79 -21.40 14.77 7.23
C HIS A 79 -22.78 14.31 6.73
N VAL A 80 -23.15 14.68 5.49
CA VAL A 80 -24.40 14.26 4.83
C VAL A 80 -24.43 12.73 4.70
N LEU A 81 -23.38 12.12 4.15
CA LEU A 81 -23.28 10.67 3.97
C LEU A 81 -23.35 9.92 5.30
N THR A 82 -22.62 10.39 6.31
CA THR A 82 -22.61 9.75 7.63
C THR A 82 -23.98 9.86 8.31
N THR A 83 -24.69 10.97 8.11
CA THR A 83 -26.05 11.16 8.64
C THR A 83 -27.05 10.23 7.96
N LEU A 84 -26.98 10.13 6.63
CA LEU A 84 -27.78 9.16 5.85
C LEU A 84 -27.55 7.74 6.38
N GLU A 85 -26.30 7.32 6.53
CA GLU A 85 -25.95 5.98 7.01
C GLU A 85 -26.42 5.71 8.44
N LYS A 86 -26.37 6.70 9.33
CA LYS A 86 -26.91 6.59 10.69
C LYS A 86 -28.44 6.45 10.70
N MET A 87 -29.16 7.14 9.82
CA MET A 87 -30.60 6.94 9.65
C MET A 87 -30.91 5.51 9.17
N GLU A 88 -30.11 4.99 8.22
CA GLU A 88 -30.25 3.63 7.73
C GLU A 88 -29.89 2.57 8.79
N GLU A 89 -28.88 2.83 9.63
CA GLU A 89 -28.52 1.98 10.78
C GLU A 89 -29.70 1.74 11.72
N GLU A 90 -30.42 2.81 12.07
CA GLU A 90 -31.60 2.74 12.95
C GLU A 90 -32.64 1.75 12.40
N LEU A 91 -32.92 1.82 11.09
CA LEU A 91 -33.91 0.98 10.40
C LEU A 91 -33.44 -0.46 10.15
N ILE A 92 -32.18 -0.64 9.74
CA ILE A 92 -31.59 -1.95 9.50
C ILE A 92 -31.54 -2.76 10.80
N ASN A 93 -31.19 -2.11 11.92
CA ASN A 93 -31.09 -2.80 13.20
C ASN A 93 -32.44 -3.28 13.76
N ILE A 94 -33.57 -2.73 13.31
CA ILE A 94 -34.91 -3.24 13.66
C ILE A 94 -35.46 -4.21 12.61
N GLY A 95 -34.71 -4.49 11.53
CA GLY A 95 -35.03 -5.52 10.53
C GLY A 95 -35.58 -5.00 9.20
N PHE A 96 -35.61 -3.68 8.97
CA PHE A 96 -35.99 -3.10 7.68
C PHE A 96 -34.74 -2.92 6.81
N TYR A 97 -34.53 -3.82 5.85
CA TYR A 97 -33.35 -3.80 4.97
C TYR A 97 -33.58 -3.05 3.64
N ASP A 98 -34.82 -2.88 3.19
CA ASP A 98 -35.17 -2.13 1.99
C ASP A 98 -35.30 -0.63 2.27
N VAL A 99 -34.29 -0.05 2.93
CA VAL A 99 -34.32 1.37 3.32
C VAL A 99 -34.29 2.26 2.08
N ILE A 100 -35.12 3.29 2.08
CA ILE A 100 -35.16 4.36 1.07
C ILE A 100 -35.23 5.67 1.83
N THR A 101 -34.29 6.57 1.60
CA THR A 101 -34.26 7.90 2.22
C THR A 101 -34.50 8.96 1.17
N THR A 102 -35.49 9.84 1.39
CA THR A 102 -35.76 10.97 0.50
C THR A 102 -34.92 12.21 0.88
N PRO A 103 -34.69 13.16 -0.04
CA PRO A 103 -34.01 14.42 0.29
C PRO A 103 -34.67 15.16 1.46
N GLU A 104 -36.00 15.16 1.55
CA GLU A 104 -36.76 15.85 2.60
C GLU A 104 -36.49 15.25 3.98
N GLN A 105 -36.45 13.92 4.08
CA GLN A 105 -36.17 13.21 5.33
C GLN A 105 -34.74 13.50 5.81
N LEU A 106 -33.78 13.50 4.88
CA LEU A 106 -32.39 13.79 5.19
C LEU A 106 -32.19 15.26 5.56
N ALA A 107 -32.82 16.19 4.83
CA ALA A 107 -32.81 17.62 5.11
C ALA A 107 -33.35 17.93 6.51
N GLN A 108 -34.46 17.29 6.91
CA GLN A 108 -35.02 17.42 8.24
C GLN A 108 -34.04 16.97 9.34
N LYS A 109 -33.33 15.86 9.12
CA LYS A 109 -32.35 15.34 10.10
C LYS A 109 -31.11 16.23 10.20
N LEU A 110 -30.67 16.81 9.09
CA LEU A 110 -29.48 17.67 9.00
C LEU A 110 -29.76 19.13 9.38
N GLY A 111 -31.01 19.58 9.38
CA GLY A 111 -31.37 20.98 9.59
C GLY A 111 -30.99 21.89 8.42
N ILE A 112 -30.98 21.35 7.18
CA ILE A 112 -30.67 22.06 5.94
C ILE A 112 -31.90 22.13 5.03
N SER A 113 -31.82 22.84 3.89
CA SER A 113 -32.90 22.86 2.91
C SER A 113 -33.00 21.54 2.13
N SER A 114 -34.20 21.20 1.62
CA SER A 114 -34.37 20.00 0.78
C SER A 114 -33.56 20.07 -0.52
N GLU A 115 -33.43 21.27 -1.08
CA GLU A 115 -32.63 21.53 -2.28
C GLU A 115 -31.13 21.26 -2.03
N ASP A 116 -30.59 21.68 -0.87
CA ASP A 116 -29.20 21.41 -0.50
C ASP A 116 -28.97 19.91 -0.25
N ALA A 117 -29.90 19.24 0.42
CA ALA A 117 -29.82 17.80 0.63
C ALA A 117 -29.85 17.02 -0.70
N GLU A 118 -30.73 17.41 -1.64
CA GLU A 118 -30.81 16.81 -2.97
C GLU A 118 -29.52 17.03 -3.77
N LYS A 119 -28.98 18.25 -3.75
CA LYS A 119 -27.70 18.58 -4.39
C LYS A 119 -26.57 17.71 -3.85
N ASN A 120 -26.44 17.60 -2.53
CA ASN A 120 -25.40 16.81 -1.87
C ASN A 120 -25.57 15.30 -2.15
N LEU A 121 -26.81 14.78 -2.14
CA LEU A 121 -27.10 13.39 -2.50
C LEU A 121 -26.79 13.09 -3.98
N LYS A 122 -27.06 14.04 -4.88
CA LYS A 122 -26.72 13.92 -6.29
C LYS A 122 -25.21 13.83 -6.48
N GLU A 123 -24.45 14.71 -5.83
CA GLU A 123 -22.98 14.66 -5.89
C GLU A 123 -22.43 13.35 -5.31
N LEU A 124 -22.93 12.92 -4.14
CA LEU A 124 -22.57 11.63 -3.55
C LEU A 124 -22.88 10.45 -4.49
N SER A 125 -23.96 10.54 -5.28
CA SER A 125 -24.32 9.51 -6.26
C SER A 125 -23.39 9.50 -7.47
N GLU A 126 -22.97 10.67 -7.96
CA GLU A 126 -21.99 10.78 -9.06
C GLU A 126 -20.63 10.24 -8.64
N LYS A 127 -20.27 10.41 -7.35
CA LYS A 127 -19.08 9.82 -6.72
C LYS A 127 -19.28 8.36 -6.28
N MET A 128 -20.42 7.74 -6.60
CA MET A 128 -20.74 6.34 -6.32
C MET A 128 -20.74 5.96 -4.83
N TYR A 129 -20.99 6.91 -3.90
CA TYR A 129 -21.17 6.65 -2.46
C TYR A 129 -22.62 6.31 -2.09
N VAL A 130 -23.56 6.79 -2.90
CA VAL A 130 -25.01 6.65 -2.70
C VAL A 130 -25.64 6.19 -4.01
N LEU A 131 -26.60 5.27 -3.92
CA LEU A 131 -27.37 4.77 -5.04
C LEU A 131 -28.65 5.59 -5.17
N LYS A 132 -28.98 5.98 -6.40
CA LYS A 132 -30.32 6.47 -6.76
C LYS A 132 -31.24 5.27 -6.96
N LEU A 133 -32.39 5.31 -6.31
CA LEU A 133 -33.44 4.32 -6.46
C LEU A 133 -34.52 4.90 -7.36
N TYR A 134 -35.01 4.08 -8.28
CA TYR A 134 -35.99 4.50 -9.30
C TYR A 134 -37.27 3.67 -9.18
N ASP A 135 -38.41 4.29 -9.48
CA ASP A 135 -39.66 3.57 -9.71
C ASP A 135 -39.70 2.89 -11.09
N GLU A 136 -40.77 2.14 -11.36
CA GLU A 136 -41.01 1.49 -12.65
C GLU A 136 -41.12 2.47 -13.83
N ARG A 137 -41.37 3.76 -13.56
CA ARG A 137 -41.48 4.82 -14.57
C ARG A 137 -40.15 5.56 -14.77
N GLY A 138 -39.09 5.18 -14.04
CA GLY A 138 -37.77 5.80 -14.11
C GLY A 138 -37.62 7.08 -13.29
N ASN A 139 -38.56 7.42 -12.42
CA ASN A 139 -38.44 8.57 -11.51
C ASN A 139 -37.64 8.18 -10.27
N VAL A 140 -36.78 9.09 -9.80
CA VAL A 140 -36.04 8.88 -8.55
C VAL A 140 -37.02 8.88 -7.37
N VAL A 141 -37.09 7.78 -6.64
CA VAL A 141 -37.92 7.65 -5.42
C VAL A 141 -37.16 7.93 -4.14
N GLY A 142 -35.83 7.92 -4.21
CA GLY A 142 -34.97 8.22 -3.08
C GLY A 142 -33.57 7.68 -3.26
N TYR A 143 -32.85 7.65 -2.16
CA TYR A 143 -31.43 7.34 -2.11
C TYR A 143 -31.14 6.27 -1.06
N ARG A 144 -30.07 5.50 -1.29
CA ARG A 144 -29.57 4.48 -0.37
C ARG A 144 -28.04 4.50 -0.35
N SER A 145 -27.41 4.50 0.82
CA SER A 145 -25.95 4.38 0.88
C SER A 145 -25.50 3.01 0.34
N ARG A 146 -24.25 2.93 -0.13
CA ARG A 146 -23.66 1.62 -0.47
C ARG A 146 -23.66 0.65 0.71
N ILE A 147 -23.47 1.14 1.93
CA ILE A 147 -23.40 0.29 3.11
C ILE A 147 -24.76 -0.35 3.39
N ALA A 148 -25.84 0.43 3.29
CA ALA A 148 -27.19 -0.08 3.41
C ALA A 148 -27.53 -1.07 2.28
N GLU A 149 -27.07 -0.81 1.05
CA GLU A 149 -27.25 -1.78 -0.03
C GLU A 149 -26.50 -3.09 0.22
N ILE A 150 -25.27 -3.03 0.73
CA ILE A 150 -24.52 -4.23 1.13
C ILE A 150 -25.28 -4.98 2.24
N ALA A 151 -25.79 -4.28 3.25
CA ALA A 151 -26.57 -4.90 4.32
C ALA A 151 -27.83 -5.60 3.78
N ARG A 152 -28.53 -4.99 2.81
CA ARG A 152 -29.68 -5.56 2.10
C ARG A 152 -29.28 -6.80 1.31
N LEU A 153 -28.20 -6.74 0.53
CA LEU A 153 -27.72 -7.89 -0.23
C LEU A 153 -27.31 -9.05 0.68
N ILE A 154 -26.67 -8.76 1.83
CA ILE A 154 -26.32 -9.76 2.83
C ILE A 154 -27.58 -10.40 3.44
N SER A 155 -28.61 -9.62 3.76
CA SER A 155 -29.87 -10.16 4.30
C SER A 155 -30.64 -11.01 3.28
N CYS A 156 -30.43 -10.77 1.98
CA CYS A 156 -30.98 -11.58 0.90
C CYS A 156 -30.17 -12.84 0.56
N LEU A 157 -29.01 -13.08 1.19
CA LEU A 157 -28.20 -14.26 0.89
C LEU A 157 -28.99 -15.55 1.16
N LYS A 158 -28.98 -16.45 0.17
CA LYS A 158 -29.64 -17.75 0.23
C LYS A 158 -28.64 -18.85 0.53
N GLN A 159 -29.04 -19.82 1.35
CA GLN A 159 -28.29 -21.05 1.53
C GLN A 159 -28.70 -22.03 0.44
N ARG A 160 -27.81 -22.24 -0.53
CA ARG A 160 -28.08 -23.03 -1.73
C ARG A 160 -27.33 -24.36 -1.70
N PHE A 161 -27.99 -25.40 -2.16
CA PHE A 161 -27.43 -26.75 -2.32
C PHE A 161 -27.49 -27.24 -3.77
N SER A 162 -28.15 -26.49 -4.67
CA SER A 162 -28.20 -26.76 -6.11
C SER A 162 -28.35 -25.46 -6.93
N GLU A 163 -28.14 -25.53 -8.25
CA GLU A 163 -28.24 -24.37 -9.14
C GLU A 163 -29.70 -23.92 -9.39
N ASP A 164 -30.69 -24.75 -9.10
CA ASP A 164 -32.12 -24.50 -9.41
C ASP A 164 -32.97 -24.11 -8.19
N ASP A 165 -32.39 -24.06 -6.99
CA ASP A 165 -33.13 -23.87 -5.74
C ASP A 165 -33.42 -22.41 -5.34
N ILE A 166 -33.07 -21.42 -6.17
CA ILE A 166 -33.01 -20.00 -5.76
C ILE A 166 -34.32 -19.46 -5.17
N TYR A 167 -35.48 -19.86 -5.71
CA TYR A 167 -36.80 -19.41 -5.25
C TYR A 167 -37.24 -20.07 -3.94
N ASN A 168 -36.74 -21.28 -3.67
CA ASN A 168 -37.16 -22.10 -2.52
C ASN A 168 -36.11 -22.14 -1.40
N ALA A 169 -34.88 -21.71 -1.69
CA ALA A 169 -33.78 -21.74 -0.74
C ALA A 169 -34.06 -20.84 0.48
N PRO A 170 -33.79 -21.33 1.70
CA PRO A 170 -33.91 -20.50 2.90
C PRO A 170 -32.85 -19.39 2.87
N ASN A 171 -33.11 -18.30 3.59
CA ASN A 171 -32.10 -17.28 3.81
C ASN A 171 -30.96 -17.88 4.65
N LEU A 172 -29.72 -17.68 4.21
CA LEU A 172 -28.51 -18.01 4.96
C LEU A 172 -28.36 -17.09 6.18
N VAL A 173 -28.84 -15.85 6.06
CA VAL A 173 -28.72 -14.82 7.09
C VAL A 173 -30.09 -14.56 7.70
N SER A 174 -30.22 -14.78 9.01
CA SER A 174 -31.45 -14.49 9.74
C SER A 174 -31.65 -13.00 10.02
N SER A 175 -30.55 -12.29 10.32
CA SER A 175 -30.56 -10.85 10.58
C SER A 175 -29.19 -10.23 10.36
N VAL A 176 -29.18 -8.95 10.00
CA VAL A 176 -27.97 -8.13 9.91
C VAL A 176 -28.06 -7.03 10.95
N LYS A 177 -27.00 -6.85 11.72
CA LYS A 177 -26.85 -5.70 12.62
C LYS A 177 -25.77 -4.80 12.04
N LEU A 178 -26.12 -3.53 11.88
CA LEU A 178 -25.24 -2.50 11.36
C LEU A 178 -24.83 -1.58 12.51
N ARG A 179 -23.60 -1.10 12.50
CA ARG A 179 -23.17 -0.01 13.37
C ARG A 179 -22.32 0.95 12.57
N ILE A 180 -22.82 2.17 12.39
CA ILE A 180 -22.11 3.24 11.72
C ILE A 180 -21.33 4.00 12.79
N LYS A 181 -20.04 4.21 12.50
CA LYS A 181 -19.19 5.11 13.26
C LYS A 181 -18.84 6.28 12.37
N ASP A 182 -18.69 7.46 12.98
CA ASP A 182 -18.19 8.62 12.26
C ASP A 182 -16.85 8.27 11.62
N ARG A 183 -16.72 8.62 10.33
CA ARG A 183 -15.49 8.44 9.57
C ARG A 183 -14.47 9.45 10.11
N TYR A 184 -13.65 9.03 11.06
CA TYR A 184 -12.45 9.80 11.41
C TYR A 184 -11.32 9.39 10.48
N VAL A 185 -11.46 9.70 9.18
CA VAL A 185 -10.34 9.49 8.26
C VAL A 185 -9.23 10.43 8.68
N THR A 186 -8.07 9.89 9.04
CA THR A 186 -6.89 10.69 9.36
C THR A 186 -6.49 11.50 8.14
N ARG A 187 -6.89 12.78 8.09
CA ARG A 187 -6.54 13.67 6.98
C ARG A 187 -5.04 13.94 7.00
N ARG A 188 -4.39 13.79 5.85
CA ARG A 188 -2.98 14.15 5.67
C ARG A 188 -2.89 15.65 5.43
N SER A 189 -2.66 16.41 6.49
CA SER A 189 -2.66 17.87 6.46
C SER A 189 -1.28 18.49 6.64
N ILE A 190 -0.33 17.75 7.20
CA ILE A 190 1.00 18.26 7.56
C ILE A 190 1.95 17.98 6.39
N PRO A 191 2.53 19.01 5.74
CA PRO A 191 3.58 18.84 4.75
C PRO A 191 4.76 18.00 5.27
N ILE A 192 5.38 17.21 4.39
CA ILE A 192 6.60 16.48 4.75
C ILE A 192 7.73 17.42 5.19
N GLU A 193 7.81 18.63 4.63
CA GLU A 193 8.84 19.61 5.03
C GLU A 193 8.78 19.91 6.53
N ASP A 194 7.58 20.23 7.02
CA ASP A 194 7.34 20.55 8.43
C ASP A 194 7.75 19.36 9.32
N LEU A 195 7.41 18.12 8.92
CA LEU A 195 7.84 16.93 9.67
C LEU A 195 9.37 16.80 9.71
N MET A 196 10.06 17.09 8.61
CA MET A 196 11.52 17.01 8.54
C MET A 196 12.19 18.10 9.38
N ASP A 197 11.66 19.32 9.37
CA ASP A 197 12.13 20.42 10.21
C ASP A 197 11.94 20.11 11.70
N GLU A 198 10.81 19.48 12.06
CA GLU A 198 10.59 19.04 13.44
C GLU A 198 11.54 17.91 13.84
N LEU A 199 11.82 16.95 12.96
CA LEU A 199 12.79 15.88 13.21
C LEU A 199 14.20 16.42 13.43
N GLU A 200 14.59 17.46 12.69
CA GLU A 200 15.89 18.14 12.83
C GLU A 200 16.15 18.61 14.26
N GLY A 201 15.11 19.08 14.97
CA GLY A 201 15.19 19.48 16.37
C GLY A 201 15.52 18.35 17.36
N TYR A 202 15.39 17.08 16.95
CA TYR A 202 15.75 15.90 17.74
C TYR A 202 17.09 15.28 17.30
N VAL A 203 17.72 15.80 16.23
CA VAL A 203 18.99 15.27 15.74
C VAL A 203 20.11 15.69 16.67
N SER A 204 20.80 14.70 17.26
CA SER A 204 21.99 14.95 18.07
C SER A 204 23.11 15.64 17.26
N ASP A 205 23.88 16.53 17.88
CA ASP A 205 24.95 17.31 17.21
C ASP A 205 25.92 16.48 16.37
N GLN A 206 26.25 15.26 16.83
CA GLN A 206 27.12 14.32 16.12
C GLN A 206 26.59 13.89 14.74
N PHE A 207 25.29 14.03 14.50
CA PHE A 207 24.61 13.66 13.26
C PHE A 207 24.32 14.87 12.36
N GLY A 208 24.55 16.11 12.83
CA GLY A 208 24.16 17.33 12.12
C GLY A 208 24.73 17.43 10.70
N GLY A 209 25.98 17.00 10.50
CA GLY A 209 26.61 16.97 9.16
C GLY A 209 25.96 15.98 8.18
N SER A 210 25.43 14.87 8.67
CA SER A 210 24.77 13.85 7.84
C SER A 210 23.26 14.10 7.68
N TRP A 211 22.65 14.87 8.58
CA TRP A 211 21.21 15.12 8.57
C TRP A 211 20.73 15.75 7.28
N LYS A 212 21.47 16.71 6.71
CA LYS A 212 21.11 17.33 5.44
C LYS A 212 20.92 16.30 4.33
N ILE A 213 21.86 15.35 4.22
CA ILE A 213 21.79 14.26 3.24
C ILE A 213 20.60 13.34 3.54
N VAL A 214 20.40 12.97 4.81
CA VAL A 214 19.27 12.13 5.22
C VAL A 214 17.92 12.80 4.92
N LYS A 215 17.79 14.10 5.19
CA LYS A 215 16.60 14.90 4.90
C LYS A 215 16.30 14.90 3.41
N ASP A 216 17.30 15.12 2.56
CA ASP A 216 17.14 15.07 1.11
C ASP A 216 16.73 13.67 0.63
N VAL A 217 17.39 12.62 1.13
CA VAL A 217 17.05 11.22 0.82
C VAL A 217 15.60 10.88 1.18
N LEU A 218 15.16 11.27 2.38
CA LEU A 218 13.80 11.01 2.85
C LEU A 218 12.76 11.78 2.02
N LYS A 219 13.02 13.05 1.70
CA LYS A 219 12.11 13.87 0.88
C LYS A 219 11.95 13.28 -0.52
N THR A 220 13.05 12.91 -1.17
CA THR A 220 13.01 12.29 -2.48
C THR A 220 12.27 10.95 -2.45
N TRP A 221 12.55 10.10 -1.45
CA TRP A 221 11.83 8.83 -1.29
C TRP A 221 10.32 9.02 -1.08
N LEU A 222 9.92 9.93 -0.19
CA LEU A 222 8.50 10.17 0.10
C LEU A 222 7.76 10.75 -1.11
N SER A 223 8.35 11.71 -1.82
CA SER A 223 7.81 12.24 -3.08
C SER A 223 7.73 11.16 -4.17
N TYR A 224 8.75 10.31 -4.28
CA TYR A 224 8.76 9.21 -5.23
C TYR A 224 7.54 8.29 -5.06
N VAL A 225 7.15 7.99 -3.83
CA VAL A 225 5.98 7.15 -3.52
C VAL A 225 4.66 7.92 -3.40
N GLY A 226 4.65 9.23 -3.66
CA GLY A 226 3.44 10.06 -3.65
C GLY A 226 2.98 10.50 -2.26
N ILE A 227 3.88 10.56 -1.28
CA ILE A 227 3.59 11.05 0.07
C ILE A 227 4.11 12.48 0.20
N GLU A 228 3.23 13.46 0.01
CA GLU A 228 3.54 14.89 0.18
C GLU A 228 3.14 15.44 1.56
N LYS A 229 2.15 14.80 2.18
CA LYS A 229 1.62 15.17 3.49
C LYS A 229 1.44 13.94 4.36
N VAL A 230 1.54 14.12 5.67
CA VAL A 230 1.27 13.11 6.69
C VAL A 230 0.10 13.54 7.57
N SER A 231 -0.56 12.57 8.19
CA SER A 231 -1.55 12.84 9.22
C SER A 231 -0.90 13.26 10.54
N ASN A 232 -1.67 13.88 11.44
CA ASN A 232 -1.15 14.20 12.78
C ASN A 232 -0.75 12.94 13.57
N PHE A 233 -1.47 11.82 13.37
CA PHE A 233 -1.09 10.52 13.94
C PHE A 233 0.32 10.10 13.48
N GLN A 234 0.58 10.17 12.18
CA GLN A 234 1.89 9.84 11.61
C GLN A 234 2.98 10.78 12.12
N ARG A 235 2.73 12.09 12.17
CA ARG A 235 3.66 13.09 12.71
C ARG A 235 4.05 12.77 14.16
N VAL A 236 3.08 12.71 15.07
CA VAL A 236 3.33 12.46 16.50
C VAL A 236 4.10 11.15 16.70
N THR A 237 3.62 10.07 16.07
CA THR A 237 4.28 8.76 16.15
C THR A 237 5.72 8.79 15.61
N THR A 238 5.95 9.48 14.49
CA THR A 238 7.28 9.60 13.88
C THR A 238 8.26 10.29 14.82
N LEU A 239 7.85 11.42 15.41
CA LEU A 239 8.68 12.18 16.35
C LEU A 239 8.95 11.38 17.63
N ASP A 240 7.94 10.72 18.19
CA ASP A 240 8.07 9.92 19.41
C ASP A 240 9.05 8.75 19.21
N ILE A 241 8.92 8.00 18.10
CA ILE A 241 9.83 6.90 17.78
C ILE A 241 11.24 7.41 17.51
N PHE A 242 11.40 8.49 16.75
CA PHE A 242 12.72 9.05 16.47
C PHE A 242 13.44 9.50 17.75
N ASN A 243 12.74 10.21 18.63
CA ASN A 243 13.26 10.62 19.93
C ASN A 243 13.64 9.41 20.80
N ALA A 244 12.82 8.35 20.80
CA ALA A 244 13.15 7.12 21.53
C ALA A 244 14.45 6.47 20.98
N LEU A 245 14.61 6.38 19.66
CA LEU A 245 15.81 5.84 19.02
C LEU A 245 17.08 6.66 19.37
N GLN A 246 16.98 7.99 19.35
CA GLN A 246 18.08 8.88 19.77
C GLN A 246 18.44 8.68 21.24
N ARG A 247 17.46 8.56 22.14
CA ARG A 247 17.70 8.31 23.57
C ARG A 247 18.27 6.93 23.86
N MET A 248 17.86 5.91 23.10
CA MET A 248 18.46 4.58 23.17
C MET A 248 19.92 4.60 22.72
N HIS A 249 20.25 5.40 21.70
CA HIS A 249 21.62 5.54 21.20
C HIS A 249 22.61 6.02 22.26
N VAL A 250 22.19 6.99 23.08
CA VAL A 250 23.01 7.59 24.12
C VAL A 250 22.85 6.87 25.47
N GLU A 251 22.35 5.62 25.45
CA GLU A 251 22.11 4.76 26.62
C GLU A 251 21.23 5.40 27.71
N GLN A 252 20.44 6.42 27.37
CA GLN A 252 19.48 7.05 28.27
C GLN A 252 18.16 6.27 28.37
N LEU A 253 17.98 5.27 27.50
CA LEU A 253 16.79 4.44 27.44
C LEU A 253 17.18 3.02 27.00
N ASN A 254 16.85 2.01 27.80
CA ASN A 254 17.15 0.62 27.43
C ASN A 254 16.08 0.03 26.51
N THR A 255 14.80 0.32 26.79
CA THR A 255 13.65 -0.21 26.06
C THR A 255 12.51 0.79 26.06
N TYR A 256 11.76 0.88 24.96
CA TYR A 256 10.60 1.76 24.84
C TYR A 256 9.41 1.05 24.17
N PRO A 257 8.56 0.34 24.94
CA PRO A 257 7.38 -0.30 24.38
C PRO A 257 6.37 0.75 23.94
N MET A 258 5.92 0.67 22.68
CA MET A 258 4.92 1.58 22.12
C MET A 258 3.79 0.78 21.46
N ALA A 259 2.55 1.19 21.70
CA ALA A 259 1.36 0.65 21.04
C ALA A 259 0.79 1.66 20.05
N LEU A 260 0.90 1.36 18.75
CA LEU A 260 0.37 2.20 17.68
C LEU A 260 -1.10 1.86 17.41
N VAL A 261 -2.01 2.66 17.94
CA VAL A 261 -3.46 2.47 17.77
C VAL A 261 -3.99 3.44 16.71
N ALA A 262 -4.28 2.90 15.53
CA ALA A 262 -4.95 3.63 14.45
C ALA A 262 -5.71 2.66 13.54
N GLU A 263 -6.61 3.19 12.71
CA GLU A 263 -7.38 2.40 11.74
C GLU A 263 -6.50 1.82 10.62
N THR A 264 -7.02 0.86 9.86
CA THR A 264 -6.36 0.38 8.64
C THR A 264 -6.35 1.51 7.61
N GLY A 265 -5.21 1.75 6.95
CA GLY A 265 -5.07 2.88 6.02
C GLY A 265 -4.61 4.19 6.65
N ALA A 266 -4.62 4.31 7.98
CA ALA A 266 -4.16 5.53 8.70
C ALA A 266 -2.64 5.83 8.58
N GLY A 267 -1.90 5.04 7.82
CA GLY A 267 -0.45 5.25 7.60
C GLY A 267 0.45 4.73 8.71
N LYS A 268 0.02 3.69 9.46
CA LYS A 268 0.83 3.05 10.52
C LYS A 268 2.21 2.60 10.04
N THR A 269 2.29 2.05 8.83
CA THR A 269 3.56 1.57 8.25
C THR A 269 4.57 2.70 8.15
N GLU A 270 4.20 3.81 7.50
CA GLU A 270 5.06 4.99 7.35
C GLU A 270 5.43 5.61 8.70
N ALA A 271 4.48 5.63 9.64
CA ALA A 271 4.66 6.25 10.96
C ALA A 271 5.85 5.68 11.75
N TYR A 272 6.09 4.37 11.68
CA TYR A 272 7.28 3.76 12.30
C TYR A 272 8.47 3.63 11.34
N PHE A 273 8.21 3.57 10.03
CA PHE A 273 9.26 3.30 9.06
C PHE A 273 10.10 4.54 8.74
N ILE A 274 9.47 5.72 8.61
CA ILE A 274 10.17 7.01 8.40
C ILE A 274 11.22 7.27 9.48
N PRO A 275 10.89 7.27 10.79
CA PRO A 275 11.89 7.57 11.82
C PRO A 275 12.97 6.50 11.91
N PHE A 276 12.64 5.23 11.67
CA PHE A 276 13.62 4.15 11.65
C PHE A 276 14.62 4.32 10.51
N VAL A 277 14.17 4.57 9.28
CA VAL A 277 15.04 4.80 8.12
C VAL A 277 15.92 6.02 8.34
N ALA A 278 15.35 7.12 8.85
CA ALA A 278 16.09 8.33 9.18
C ALA A 278 17.26 8.02 10.13
N TYR A 279 16.97 7.34 11.24
CA TYR A 279 17.96 6.97 12.25
C TYR A 279 18.99 5.96 11.72
N LEU A 280 18.56 4.95 10.95
CA LEU A 280 19.44 3.97 10.32
C LEU A 280 20.43 4.63 9.36
N LEU A 281 19.98 5.58 8.55
CA LEU A 281 20.84 6.33 7.63
C LEU A 281 21.86 7.17 8.39
N LEU A 282 21.42 7.94 9.39
CA LEU A 282 22.32 8.72 10.25
C LEU A 282 23.41 7.84 10.86
N ARG A 283 23.03 6.68 11.38
CA ARG A 283 23.95 5.69 11.96
C ARG A 283 24.94 5.17 10.93
N LYS A 284 24.48 4.78 9.73
CA LYS A 284 25.36 4.26 8.67
C LYS A 284 26.30 5.31 8.08
N MET A 285 25.89 6.57 8.05
CA MET A 285 26.71 7.67 7.51
C MET A 285 27.81 8.10 8.49
N VAL A 286 27.54 8.09 9.80
CA VAL A 286 28.50 8.55 10.82
C VAL A 286 29.35 7.40 11.36
N LEU A 287 28.78 6.24 11.62
CA LEU A 287 29.44 5.15 12.32
C LEU A 287 29.99 4.11 11.33
N ARG A 288 31.32 4.06 11.25
CA ARG A 288 32.07 3.08 10.44
C ARG A 288 31.94 1.65 11.00
N GLU A 289 32.31 0.67 10.17
CA GLU A 289 32.13 -0.81 10.28
C GLU A 289 32.34 -1.52 11.63
N LYS A 290 32.86 -0.88 12.67
CA LYS A 290 33.19 -1.52 13.97
C LYS A 290 32.09 -1.44 15.03
N MET A 291 30.96 -0.79 14.75
CA MET A 291 29.83 -0.69 15.68
C MET A 291 28.76 -1.73 15.37
N LYS A 292 28.07 -2.20 16.41
CA LYS A 292 26.88 -3.04 16.27
C LYS A 292 25.83 -2.33 15.40
N LYS A 293 25.04 -3.12 14.65
CA LYS A 293 24.10 -2.62 13.66
C LYS A 293 22.78 -2.20 14.29
N VAL A 294 22.10 -1.26 13.66
CA VAL A 294 20.68 -0.96 13.97
C VAL A 294 19.84 -1.82 13.06
N ARG A 295 18.90 -2.58 13.62
CA ARG A 295 18.08 -3.51 12.85
C ARG A 295 16.61 -3.37 13.18
N LEU A 296 15.74 -3.62 12.20
CA LEU A 296 14.29 -3.68 12.38
C LEU A 296 13.79 -5.10 12.12
N ILE A 297 13.26 -5.74 13.16
CA ILE A 297 12.56 -7.02 13.03
C ILE A 297 11.07 -6.79 13.00
N ILE A 298 10.43 -7.17 11.89
CA ILE A 298 8.99 -7.02 11.67
C ILE A 298 8.32 -8.38 11.67
N VAL A 299 7.42 -8.60 12.62
CA VAL A 299 6.68 -9.86 12.75
C VAL A 299 5.25 -9.66 12.26
N TYR A 300 4.91 -10.30 11.15
CA TYR A 300 3.54 -10.30 10.62
C TYR A 300 2.83 -11.63 10.89
N PRO A 301 1.53 -11.62 11.25
CA PRO A 301 0.81 -12.84 11.60
C PRO A 301 0.56 -13.78 10.41
N ARG A 302 0.67 -13.28 9.16
CA ARG A 302 0.35 -14.06 7.94
C ARG A 302 1.42 -13.88 6.87
N VAL A 303 1.73 -14.96 6.17
CA VAL A 303 2.68 -14.96 5.04
C VAL A 303 2.25 -14.00 3.93
N ALA A 304 0.97 -14.01 3.55
CA ALA A 304 0.47 -13.11 2.50
C ALA A 304 0.68 -11.62 2.84
N LEU A 305 0.40 -11.23 4.10
CA LEU A 305 0.65 -9.86 4.55
C LEU A 305 2.15 -9.55 4.56
N SER A 306 2.98 -10.48 5.01
CA SER A 306 4.43 -10.32 5.03
C SER A 306 5.03 -10.08 3.63
N LEU A 307 4.50 -10.75 2.61
CA LEU A 307 4.94 -10.60 1.22
C LEU A 307 4.51 -9.26 0.62
N ASN A 308 3.28 -8.82 0.92
CA ASN A 308 2.82 -7.49 0.51
C ASN A 308 3.69 -6.37 1.12
N GLN A 309 4.07 -6.52 2.40
CA GLN A 309 4.92 -5.55 3.09
C GLN A 309 6.37 -5.62 2.61
N LEU A 310 6.88 -6.81 2.28
CA LEU A 310 8.18 -6.97 1.64
C LEU A 310 8.24 -6.18 0.33
N ALA A 311 7.28 -6.36 -0.57
CA ALA A 311 7.22 -5.62 -1.83
C ALA A 311 7.21 -4.09 -1.59
N ARG A 312 6.41 -3.64 -0.60
CA ARG A 312 6.35 -2.22 -0.21
C ARG A 312 7.69 -1.68 0.28
N PHE A 313 8.37 -2.38 1.19
CA PHE A 313 9.68 -1.94 1.68
C PHE A 313 10.76 -2.06 0.61
N THR A 314 10.74 -3.08 -0.24
CA THR A 314 11.67 -3.19 -1.37
C THR A 314 11.54 -1.98 -2.31
N LYS A 315 10.31 -1.52 -2.58
CA LYS A 315 10.07 -0.26 -3.33
C LYS A 315 10.69 0.94 -2.63
N TYR A 316 10.51 1.06 -1.32
CA TYR A 316 11.04 2.18 -0.53
C TYR A 316 12.56 2.20 -0.53
N LEU A 317 13.16 1.06 -0.19
CA LEU A 317 14.61 0.91 -0.11
C LEU A 317 15.29 1.04 -1.46
N TYR A 318 14.63 0.65 -2.56
CA TYR A 318 15.17 0.87 -3.90
C TYR A 318 15.41 2.36 -4.12
N GLN A 319 14.38 3.19 -3.92
CA GLN A 319 14.51 4.63 -4.10
C GLN A 319 15.50 5.27 -3.13
N ILE A 320 15.47 4.85 -1.85
CA ILE A 320 16.43 5.34 -0.85
C ILE A 320 17.87 5.05 -1.30
N ASN A 321 18.15 3.82 -1.77
CA ASN A 321 19.48 3.45 -2.25
C ASN A 321 19.87 4.17 -3.55
N GLU A 322 18.94 4.39 -4.48
CA GLU A 322 19.21 5.17 -5.69
C GLU A 322 19.55 6.63 -5.38
N GLU A 323 18.84 7.23 -4.43
CA GLU A 323 19.11 8.60 -4.01
C GLU A 323 20.46 8.71 -3.29
N ILE A 324 20.78 7.78 -2.38
CA ILE A 324 22.10 7.76 -1.70
C ILE A 324 23.26 7.72 -2.70
N LYS A 325 23.13 7.01 -3.83
CA LYS A 325 24.17 6.96 -4.87
C LYS A 325 24.48 8.33 -5.49
N GLN A 326 23.54 9.27 -5.44
CA GLN A 326 23.75 10.63 -5.94
C GLN A 326 24.61 11.48 -4.98
N HIS A 327 24.73 11.06 -3.71
CA HIS A 327 25.52 11.75 -2.70
C HIS A 327 26.91 11.13 -2.59
N THR A 328 27.90 11.81 -3.18
CA THR A 328 29.31 11.35 -3.25
C THR A 328 29.98 11.14 -1.90
N GLU A 329 29.42 11.73 -0.84
CA GLU A 329 29.88 11.67 0.54
C GLU A 329 29.60 10.30 1.18
N CYS A 330 28.67 9.51 0.63
CA CYS A 330 28.18 8.26 1.22
C CYS A 330 28.07 7.08 0.22
N PRO A 331 29.06 6.82 -0.65
CA PRO A 331 28.89 5.93 -1.82
C PRO A 331 28.66 4.44 -1.46
N ASN A 332 29.02 4.04 -0.23
CA ASN A 332 28.94 2.65 0.22
C ASN A 332 27.72 2.36 1.11
N VAL A 333 26.89 3.37 1.41
CA VAL A 333 25.70 3.16 2.23
C VAL A 333 24.63 2.48 1.37
N LYS A 334 24.23 1.28 1.77
CA LYS A 334 23.09 0.56 1.18
C LYS A 334 22.25 -0.02 2.29
N ILE A 335 20.93 -0.05 2.06
CA ILE A 335 19.98 -0.67 2.98
C ILE A 335 19.36 -1.89 2.33
N TYR A 336 19.26 -2.99 3.08
CA TYR A 336 18.66 -4.24 2.60
C TYR A 336 17.56 -4.76 3.53
N ILE A 337 16.56 -5.39 2.92
CA ILE A 337 15.51 -6.11 3.62
C ILE A 337 15.53 -7.61 3.29
N GLY A 338 15.44 -8.43 4.32
CA GLY A 338 15.26 -9.87 4.23
C GLY A 338 13.84 -10.30 4.58
N ILE A 339 13.45 -11.48 4.13
CA ILE A 339 12.25 -12.18 4.63
C ILE A 339 12.59 -13.62 4.99
N ASP A 340 11.97 -14.13 6.05
CA ASP A 340 12.04 -15.54 6.41
C ASP A 340 10.65 -16.13 6.70
N ASN A 341 10.28 -17.10 5.87
CA ASN A 341 9.12 -17.94 6.03
C ASN A 341 9.37 -19.29 5.33
N GLU A 342 8.33 -20.12 5.22
CA GLU A 342 8.41 -21.44 4.59
C GLU A 342 8.77 -21.41 3.09
N SER A 343 8.41 -20.35 2.36
CA SER A 343 8.70 -20.21 0.92
C SER A 343 10.14 -19.81 0.63
N ILE A 344 10.92 -19.46 1.65
CA ILE A 344 12.28 -18.99 1.53
C ILE A 344 13.27 -20.13 1.80
N PRO A 345 14.03 -20.58 0.78
CA PRO A 345 15.05 -21.60 0.95
C PRO A 345 16.27 -21.08 1.71
N ARG A 346 17.14 -21.99 2.15
CA ARG A 346 18.36 -21.63 2.89
C ARG A 346 19.31 -20.81 2.02
N ASN A 347 19.60 -21.32 0.84
CA ASN A 347 20.45 -20.74 -0.20
C ASN A 347 20.04 -21.34 -1.56
N TYR A 348 20.75 -20.95 -2.63
CA TYR A 348 20.47 -21.43 -3.98
C TYR A 348 20.66 -22.94 -4.14
N ASP A 349 21.69 -23.51 -3.51
CA ASP A 349 21.97 -24.95 -3.60
C ASP A 349 20.86 -25.76 -2.94
N ALA A 350 20.40 -25.36 -1.76
CA ALA A 350 19.26 -25.97 -1.08
C ALA A 350 17.96 -25.86 -1.89
N LEU A 351 17.76 -24.75 -2.61
CA LEU A 351 16.64 -24.59 -3.54
C LEU A 351 16.72 -25.57 -4.71
N LYS A 352 17.92 -25.80 -5.26
CA LYS A 352 18.15 -26.73 -6.36
C LYS A 352 17.96 -28.18 -5.93
N GLU A 353 18.48 -28.56 -4.76
CA GLU A 353 18.33 -29.89 -4.16
C GLU A 353 16.87 -30.21 -3.84
N ASN A 354 16.11 -29.23 -3.35
CA ASN A 354 14.73 -29.40 -2.90
C ASN A 354 13.71 -28.78 -3.88
N ARG A 355 14.00 -28.82 -5.18
CA ARG A 355 13.19 -28.15 -6.23
C ARG A 355 11.70 -28.45 -6.16
N VAL A 356 11.33 -29.70 -5.82
CA VAL A 356 9.93 -30.13 -5.72
C VAL A 356 9.23 -29.46 -4.55
N ALA A 357 9.89 -29.35 -3.39
CA ALA A 357 9.30 -28.70 -2.21
C ALA A 357 9.07 -27.19 -2.42
N TYR A 358 9.88 -26.55 -3.27
CA TYR A 358 9.80 -25.12 -3.54
C TYR A 358 9.08 -24.76 -4.85
N SER A 359 8.50 -25.72 -5.58
CA SER A 359 7.96 -25.48 -6.92
C SER A 359 6.82 -24.47 -6.96
N ASP A 360 6.07 -24.31 -5.86
CA ASP A 360 4.96 -23.36 -5.77
C ASP A 360 5.41 -21.91 -5.58
N TYR A 361 6.68 -21.72 -5.19
CA TYR A 361 7.25 -20.44 -4.84
C TYR A 361 8.38 -20.02 -5.77
N TRP A 362 9.10 -20.98 -6.35
CA TRP A 362 10.30 -20.72 -7.15
C TRP A 362 10.24 -21.44 -8.50
N ARG A 363 10.89 -20.84 -9.49
CA ARG A 363 11.17 -21.46 -10.80
C ARG A 363 12.65 -21.27 -11.09
N ILE A 364 13.35 -22.37 -11.36
CA ILE A 364 14.77 -22.34 -11.72
C ILE A 364 14.88 -22.47 -13.24
N PHE A 365 15.68 -21.61 -13.85
CA PHE A 365 16.07 -21.69 -15.25
C PHE A 365 17.57 -21.36 -15.34
N GLU A 366 18.37 -22.36 -15.71
CA GLU A 366 19.84 -22.25 -15.80
C GLU A 366 20.45 -21.70 -14.50
N ASP A 367 21.12 -20.55 -14.58
CA ASP A 367 21.80 -19.82 -13.50
C ASP A 367 20.88 -18.81 -12.79
N ARG A 368 19.56 -18.93 -12.96
CA ARG A 368 18.58 -17.99 -12.41
C ARG A 368 17.46 -18.68 -11.64
N ALA A 369 17.11 -18.10 -10.50
CA ALA A 369 15.95 -18.53 -9.70
C ALA A 369 14.91 -17.40 -9.59
N TYR A 370 13.73 -17.62 -10.15
CA TYR A 370 12.62 -16.68 -10.18
C TYR A 370 11.69 -16.91 -9.00
N TYR A 371 11.43 -15.86 -8.22
CA TYR A 371 10.51 -15.92 -7.09
C TYR A 371 9.08 -15.55 -7.53
N LYS A 372 8.16 -16.51 -7.46
CA LYS A 372 6.80 -16.39 -8.02
C LYS A 372 5.87 -15.49 -7.19
N LYS A 373 6.18 -15.28 -5.91
CA LYS A 373 5.29 -14.56 -4.98
C LYS A 373 5.57 -13.06 -4.88
N MET A 374 6.54 -12.55 -5.64
CA MET A 374 6.85 -11.12 -5.70
C MET A 374 7.18 -10.72 -7.13
N SER A 375 6.54 -9.65 -7.59
CA SER A 375 6.94 -8.94 -8.80
C SER A 375 7.70 -7.68 -8.41
N CYS A 376 8.48 -7.13 -9.34
CA CYS A 376 9.28 -5.94 -9.10
C CYS A 376 8.39 -4.75 -8.70
N PRO A 377 8.55 -4.21 -7.49
CA PRO A 377 7.67 -3.16 -6.98
C PRO A 377 8.22 -1.75 -7.24
N VAL A 378 9.33 -1.63 -8.00
CA VAL A 378 9.93 -0.34 -8.37
C VAL A 378 8.91 0.48 -9.17
N LEU A 379 8.72 1.74 -8.81
CA LEU A 379 7.92 2.68 -9.58
C LEU A 379 8.73 3.26 -10.74
N GLU A 380 8.15 3.15 -11.93
CA GLU A 380 8.61 3.84 -13.13
C GLU A 380 7.73 5.06 -13.37
N THR A 381 8.35 6.14 -13.81
CA THR A 381 7.67 7.39 -14.17
C THR A 381 7.35 7.37 -15.66
N LEU A 382 6.08 7.51 -16.00
CA LEU A 382 5.62 7.71 -17.37
C LEU A 382 5.65 9.20 -17.72
N THR A 383 5.07 10.01 -16.83
CA THR A 383 5.04 11.48 -16.87
C THR A 383 5.12 12.00 -15.43
N ASP A 384 5.22 13.31 -15.19
CA ASP A 384 5.42 13.86 -13.84
C ASP A 384 4.34 13.40 -12.84
N GLU A 385 3.11 13.22 -13.32
CA GLU A 385 1.95 12.80 -12.52
C GLU A 385 1.62 11.30 -12.62
N ILE A 386 2.10 10.61 -13.67
CA ILE A 386 1.74 9.21 -13.95
C ILE A 386 2.92 8.30 -13.63
N LYS A 387 2.77 7.50 -12.56
CA LYS A 387 3.72 6.45 -12.18
C LYS A 387 3.07 5.07 -12.23
N PHE A 388 3.87 4.02 -12.32
CA PHE A 388 3.39 2.63 -12.29
C PHE A 388 4.45 1.68 -11.74
N GLU A 389 4.05 0.58 -11.10
CA GLU A 389 5.01 -0.45 -10.68
C GLU A 389 5.49 -1.29 -11.86
N CYS A 390 6.79 -1.60 -11.88
CA CYS A 390 7.48 -2.36 -12.92
C CYS A 390 6.83 -3.74 -13.17
N CYS A 391 6.33 -4.41 -12.13
CA CYS A 391 5.60 -5.68 -12.21
C CYS A 391 6.32 -6.85 -12.92
N ARG A 392 7.61 -6.74 -13.29
CA ARG A 392 8.37 -7.84 -13.88
C ARG A 392 8.68 -8.91 -12.85
N GLU A 393 8.93 -10.13 -13.32
CA GLU A 393 9.41 -11.20 -12.46
C GLU A 393 10.73 -10.82 -11.79
N VAL A 394 10.88 -11.20 -10.53
CA VAL A 394 12.11 -11.02 -9.76
C VAL A 394 12.90 -12.31 -9.82
N CYS A 395 14.16 -12.23 -10.23
CA CYS A 395 15.09 -13.35 -10.26
C CYS A 395 16.32 -13.09 -9.40
N TYR A 396 16.84 -14.16 -8.81
CA TYR A 396 18.19 -14.23 -8.30
C TYR A 396 19.14 -14.58 -9.45
N ASP A 397 20.17 -13.77 -9.65
CA ASP A 397 21.28 -14.07 -10.56
C ASP A 397 22.43 -14.68 -9.76
N THR A 398 22.78 -15.94 -10.03
CA THR A 398 23.82 -16.65 -9.28
C THR A 398 25.23 -16.12 -9.57
N LYS A 399 25.43 -15.42 -10.70
CA LYS A 399 26.75 -14.87 -11.07
C LYS A 399 27.09 -13.66 -10.24
N ASP A 400 26.13 -12.75 -10.09
CA ASP A 400 26.31 -11.51 -9.34
C ASP A 400 25.86 -11.61 -7.88
N GLY A 401 25.14 -12.68 -7.51
CA GLY A 401 24.61 -12.89 -6.17
C GLY A 401 23.51 -11.89 -5.79
N LYS A 402 22.81 -11.33 -6.78
CA LYS A 402 21.86 -10.22 -6.63
C LYS A 402 20.46 -10.59 -7.07
N PHE A 403 19.46 -9.84 -6.59
CA PHE A 403 18.10 -9.91 -7.09
C PHE A 403 17.87 -8.83 -8.14
N LEU A 404 17.48 -9.24 -9.33
CA LEU A 404 17.22 -8.39 -10.47
C LEU A 404 15.77 -8.58 -10.94
N CYS A 405 15.22 -7.61 -11.65
CA CYS A 405 14.02 -7.83 -12.44
C CYS A 405 14.33 -7.82 -13.94
N GLY A 406 13.33 -8.19 -14.77
CA GLY A 406 13.47 -8.19 -16.23
C GLY A 406 13.81 -6.84 -16.88
N GLU A 407 13.62 -5.70 -16.19
CA GLU A 407 14.06 -4.37 -16.65
C GLU A 407 15.46 -3.97 -16.12
N GLY A 408 16.14 -4.85 -15.36
CA GLY A 408 17.48 -4.59 -14.84
C GLY A 408 17.54 -3.91 -13.46
N HIS A 409 16.40 -3.66 -12.80
CA HIS A 409 16.40 -3.10 -11.44
C HIS A 409 17.06 -4.05 -10.43
N GLU A 410 18.13 -3.60 -9.77
CA GLU A 410 18.77 -4.30 -8.65
C GLU A 410 17.97 -4.06 -7.36
N LEU A 411 17.27 -5.09 -6.90
CA LEU A 411 16.37 -4.99 -5.76
C LEU A 411 17.14 -5.19 -4.44
N PRO A 412 16.96 -4.31 -3.44
CA PRO A 412 17.61 -4.41 -2.14
C PRO A 412 16.93 -5.44 -1.23
N VAL A 413 16.71 -6.64 -1.76
CA VAL A 413 16.01 -7.73 -1.08
C VAL A 413 16.94 -8.93 -0.92
N LYS A 414 16.78 -9.68 0.17
CA LYS A 414 17.43 -10.97 0.40
C LYS A 414 16.35 -12.05 0.55
N LEU A 415 16.31 -13.00 -0.39
CA LEU A 415 15.33 -14.10 -0.41
C LEU A 415 15.98 -15.47 -0.17
N PHE A 416 17.11 -15.48 0.54
CA PHE A 416 17.76 -16.69 1.04
C PHE A 416 18.15 -16.50 2.50
N LYS A 417 17.90 -17.51 3.35
CA LYS A 417 18.12 -17.40 4.81
C LYS A 417 19.59 -17.12 5.15
N ASP A 418 20.54 -17.70 4.41
CA ASP A 418 21.96 -17.44 4.63
C ASP A 418 22.34 -15.99 4.30
N GLN A 419 21.68 -15.38 3.30
CA GLN A 419 21.84 -13.95 3.00
C GLN A 419 21.20 -13.05 4.06
N VAL A 420 20.20 -13.54 4.82
CA VAL A 420 19.55 -12.78 5.89
C VAL A 420 20.37 -12.85 7.19
N TYR A 421 20.87 -14.03 7.58
CA TYR A 421 21.45 -14.23 8.92
C TYR A 421 22.96 -14.49 8.99
N GLY A 422 23.63 -14.87 7.90
CA GLY A 422 25.01 -15.36 7.95
C GLY A 422 26.03 -14.33 8.49
N HIS A 423 26.37 -13.34 7.66
CA HIS A 423 27.19 -12.17 8.02
C HIS A 423 26.65 -10.94 7.29
N SER A 424 25.33 -10.79 7.33
CA SER A 424 24.60 -10.01 6.36
C SER A 424 24.64 -8.50 6.63
N ASP A 425 24.66 -7.75 5.54
CA ASP A 425 24.30 -6.34 5.42
C ASP A 425 22.78 -6.11 5.55
N THR A 426 22.03 -7.06 6.13
CA THR A 426 20.58 -6.95 6.28
C THR A 426 20.24 -6.06 7.47
N ASP A 427 19.48 -5.00 7.20
CA ASP A 427 19.06 -4.02 8.20
C ASP A 427 17.62 -4.29 8.67
N MET A 428 16.81 -4.92 7.83
CA MET A 428 15.40 -5.16 8.11
C MET A 428 15.08 -6.62 7.84
N VAL A 429 14.34 -7.28 8.72
CA VAL A 429 13.91 -8.66 8.52
C VAL A 429 12.42 -8.78 8.78
N ILE A 430 11.69 -9.28 7.79
CA ILE A 430 10.30 -9.68 7.94
C ILE A 430 10.24 -11.17 8.28
N MET A 431 9.44 -11.55 9.26
CA MET A 431 9.18 -12.94 9.59
C MET A 431 7.76 -13.16 10.13
N THR A 432 7.39 -14.43 10.32
CA THR A 432 6.13 -14.82 10.99
C THR A 432 6.40 -15.25 12.43
N PRO A 433 5.39 -15.26 13.32
CA PRO A 433 5.56 -15.77 14.69
C PRO A 433 6.17 -17.18 14.74
N ASN A 434 5.71 -18.09 13.87
CA ASN A 434 6.23 -19.45 13.80
C ASN A 434 7.70 -19.47 13.36
N THR A 435 8.06 -18.63 12.38
CA THR A 435 9.46 -18.49 11.97
C THR A 435 10.31 -17.97 13.12
N LEU A 436 9.89 -16.89 13.79
CA LEU A 436 10.61 -16.29 14.91
C LEU A 436 10.87 -17.33 16.01
N MET A 437 9.83 -18.05 16.43
CA MET A 437 9.93 -19.09 17.45
C MET A 437 10.98 -20.14 17.07
N ARG A 438 11.03 -20.59 15.82
CA ARG A 438 12.06 -21.54 15.36
C ARG A 438 13.46 -20.92 15.39
N ARG A 439 13.60 -19.67 14.95
CA ARG A 439 14.90 -18.99 14.83
C ARG A 439 15.53 -18.63 16.17
N LEU A 440 14.73 -18.39 17.21
CA LEU A 440 15.24 -18.13 18.56
C LEU A 440 16.15 -19.25 19.10
N PHE A 441 16.10 -20.46 18.52
CA PHE A 441 16.95 -21.60 18.88
C PHE A 441 18.12 -21.84 17.91
N GLU A 442 18.32 -20.98 16.91
CA GLU A 442 19.38 -21.16 15.91
C GLU A 442 20.54 -20.19 16.13
N ASP A 443 21.77 -20.73 16.17
CA ASP A 443 23.00 -19.96 16.40
C ASP A 443 23.18 -18.78 15.42
N SER A 444 22.79 -18.94 14.16
CA SER A 444 22.89 -17.86 13.16
C SER A 444 22.00 -16.68 13.50
N PHE A 445 20.81 -16.93 14.05
CA PHE A 445 19.90 -15.85 14.46
C PHE A 445 20.33 -15.23 15.79
N ILE A 446 20.84 -16.03 16.72
CA ILE A 446 21.41 -15.53 17.98
C ILE A 446 22.57 -14.57 17.68
N LYS A 447 23.53 -14.98 16.84
CA LYS A 447 24.64 -14.11 16.40
C LYS A 447 24.15 -12.85 15.69
N PHE A 448 23.10 -12.97 14.87
CA PHE A 448 22.46 -11.83 14.25
C PHE A 448 21.86 -10.85 15.27
N LEU A 449 21.29 -11.33 16.38
CA LEU A 449 20.82 -10.48 17.47
C LEU A 449 21.97 -9.89 18.29
N GLU A 450 23.03 -10.66 18.58
CA GLU A 450 24.20 -10.20 19.36
C GLU A 450 24.96 -9.05 18.69
N ASP A 451 24.98 -9.05 17.35
CA ASP A 451 25.55 -7.99 16.51
C ASP A 451 24.61 -6.77 16.35
N THR A 452 23.47 -6.74 17.05
CA THR A 452 22.49 -5.64 17.01
C THR A 452 22.68 -4.74 18.23
N ASP A 453 22.75 -3.43 18.00
CA ASP A 453 22.85 -2.38 19.03
C ASP A 453 21.47 -1.96 19.53
N ILE A 454 20.57 -1.72 18.58
CA ILE A 454 19.20 -1.28 18.80
C ILE A 454 18.30 -2.20 17.97
N LEU A 455 17.33 -2.83 18.64
CA LEU A 455 16.34 -3.75 18.08
C LEU A 455 14.96 -3.11 18.04
#